data_AF-A0A7Z0CQN4-F1
#
_entry.id   AF-A0A7Z0CQN4-F1
#
_cell.length_a   1.000
_cell.length_b   1.000
_cell.length_c   1.000
_cell.angle_alpha   90.00
_cell.angle_beta   90.00
_cell.angle_gamma   90.00
#
_symmetry.space_group_name_H-M   'P 1'
#
loop_
_entity.id
_entity.type
_entity.pdbx_description
1 polymer ?
#
loop_
_entity_poly.entity_id
_entity_poly.type
_entity_poly.pdbx_seq_one_letter_code
_entity_poly.pdbx_strand_id
1 'polypeptide(L)' 'MAMMNSEARKRSMATGDDASDPRAVANRLADAWDVEADREEACGNGFAAVILHKQARELREAMHPPLSA' A
#
# COMPACT_ATOMS: atom_id res chain seq x y z
N MET A 1 5.39 -34.50 33.53
CA MET A 1 4.37 -33.42 33.50
C MET A 1 4.71 -32.48 32.36
N ALA A 2 3.69 -32.05 31.64
CA ALA A 2 3.70 -31.68 30.22
C ALA A 2 4.54 -30.47 29.80
N MET A 3 5.08 -30.63 28.59
CA MET A 3 5.77 -29.70 27.70
C MET A 3 4.88 -28.52 27.22
N MET A 4 5.57 -27.47 26.78
CA MET A 4 5.16 -26.44 25.80
C MET A 4 3.93 -25.58 26.12
N ASN A 5 4.18 -24.29 26.44
CA ASN A 5 3.27 -23.22 26.02
C ASN A 5 3.98 -21.88 25.73
N SER A 6 5.14 -21.92 25.07
CA SER A 6 5.81 -20.70 24.61
C SER A 6 5.43 -20.31 23.17
N GLU A 7 4.57 -21.09 22.51
CA GLU A 7 4.21 -20.89 21.09
C GLU A 7 2.94 -20.05 20.88
N ALA A 8 2.28 -19.60 21.95
CA ALA A 8 1.05 -18.80 21.83
C ALA A 8 1.29 -17.32 21.44
N ARG A 9 2.54 -16.82 21.50
CA ARG A 9 2.88 -15.43 21.09
C ARG A 9 3.34 -15.30 19.63
N LYS A 10 3.27 -16.35 18.83
CA LYS A 10 3.61 -16.30 17.40
C LYS A 10 2.40 -16.22 16.46
N ARG A 11 1.18 -16.14 16.99
CA ARG A 11 -0.06 -16.35 16.22
C ARG A 11 -0.94 -15.11 16.02
N SER A 12 -0.37 -13.91 16.12
CA SER A 12 -1.10 -12.65 15.85
C SER A 12 -0.66 -11.96 14.56
N MET A 13 0.31 -12.51 13.83
CA MET A 13 0.73 -12.04 12.50
C MET A 13 0.24 -13.03 11.44
N ALA A 14 -1.05 -13.35 11.49
CA ALA A 14 -1.76 -14.04 10.42
C ALA A 14 -2.65 -13.05 9.68
N THR A 15 -2.08 -11.92 9.24
CA THR A 15 -2.54 -11.23 8.02
C THR A 15 -1.76 -11.87 6.87
N GLY A 16 -2.16 -13.10 6.54
CA GLY A 16 -1.52 -13.93 5.53
C GLY A 16 -1.82 -13.43 4.11
N ASP A 17 -0.80 -13.60 3.27
CA ASP A 17 -0.75 -13.55 1.81
C ASP A 17 -0.70 -12.20 1.06
N ASP A 18 -1.41 -11.16 1.48
CA ASP A 18 -1.45 -9.92 0.67
C ASP A 18 -0.27 -8.96 0.91
N ALA A 19 0.42 -9.11 2.05
CA ALA A 19 1.63 -8.34 2.36
C ALA A 19 2.90 -8.90 1.70
N SER A 20 2.81 -10.05 1.02
CA SER A 20 3.94 -10.71 0.38
C SER A 20 4.13 -10.28 -1.08
N ASP A 21 3.09 -9.77 -1.75
CA ASP A 21 3.20 -9.22 -3.10
C ASP A 21 3.54 -7.73 -3.04
N PRO A 22 4.77 -7.31 -3.42
CA PRO A 22 5.15 -5.90 -3.43
C PRO A 22 4.24 -5.06 -4.35
N ARG A 23 3.63 -5.66 -5.38
CA ARG A 23 2.67 -4.96 -6.26
C ARG A 23 1.35 -4.68 -5.55
N ALA A 24 0.83 -5.63 -4.79
CA ALA A 24 -0.38 -5.43 -4.01
C ALA A 24 -0.20 -4.35 -2.94
N VAL A 25 0.97 -4.33 -2.27
CA VAL A 25 1.32 -3.28 -1.32
C VAL A 25 1.45 -1.92 -2.00
N ALA A 26 2.12 -1.85 -3.16
CA ALA A 26 2.27 -0.62 -3.92
C ALA A 26 0.91 -0.07 -4.42
N ASN A 27 0.01 -0.93 -4.88
CA ASN A 27 -1.33 -0.54 -5.30
C ASN A 27 -2.13 0.06 -4.13
N ARG A 28 -2.13 -0.60 -2.97
CA ARG A 28 -2.79 -0.07 -1.75
C ARG A 28 -2.23 1.28 -1.32
N LEU A 29 -0.91 1.45 -1.43
CA LEU A 29 -0.26 2.72 -1.12
C LEU A 29 -0.69 3.82 -2.11
N ALA A 30 -0.73 3.52 -3.40
CA ALA A 30 -1.22 4.45 -4.41
C ALA A 30 -2.69 4.83 -4.19
N ASP A 31 -3.54 3.86 -3.83
CA ASP A 31 -4.95 4.12 -3.50
C ASP A 31 -5.10 5.01 -2.26
N ALA A 32 -4.26 4.82 -1.24
CA ALA A 32 -4.25 5.68 -0.06
C ALA A 32 -3.84 7.13 -0.39
N TRP A 33 -2.89 7.31 -1.32
CA TRP A 33 -2.52 8.65 -1.79
C TRP A 33 -3.61 9.33 -2.62
N ASP A 34 -4.37 8.58 -3.43
CA ASP A 34 -5.52 9.15 -4.15
C ASP A 34 -6.62 9.62 -3.18
N VAL A 35 -6.91 8.85 -2.13
CA VAL A 35 -7.88 9.27 -1.09
C VAL A 35 -7.41 10.53 -0.36
N GLU A 36 -6.12 10.64 -0.04
CA GLU A 36 -5.59 11.85 0.59
C GLU A 36 -5.60 13.04 -0.39
N ALA A 37 -5.36 12.80 -1.68
CA ALA A 37 -5.43 13.83 -2.71
C ALA A 37 -6.84 14.42 -2.82
N ASP A 38 -7.87 13.57 -2.86
CA ASP A 38 -9.28 13.99 -2.87
C ASP A 38 -9.62 14.85 -1.64
N ARG A 39 -9.05 14.49 -0.48
CA ARG A 39 -9.20 15.24 0.76
C ARG A 39 -8.52 16.61 0.69
N GLU A 40 -7.28 16.66 0.21
CA GLU A 40 -6.53 17.91 0.03
C GLU A 40 -7.24 18.84 -0.97
N GLU A 41 -7.79 18.28 -2.05
CA GLU A 41 -8.62 19.04 -3.01
C GLU A 41 -9.87 19.62 -2.33
N ALA A 42 -10.59 18.81 -1.55
CA ALA A 42 -11.76 19.26 -0.78
C ALA A 42 -11.41 20.33 0.28
N CYS A 43 -10.19 20.30 0.82
CA CYS A 43 -9.66 21.32 1.72
C CYS A 43 -9.14 22.58 1.02
N GLY A 44 -9.21 22.64 -0.32
CA GLY A 44 -8.75 23.78 -1.12
C GLY A 44 -7.25 23.77 -1.43
N ASN A 45 -6.56 22.67 -1.13
CA ASN A 45 -5.14 22.48 -1.39
C ASN A 45 -4.91 21.64 -2.66
N GLY A 46 -5.38 22.16 -3.80
CA GLY A 46 -5.24 21.47 -5.10
C GLY A 46 -3.78 21.21 -5.51
N PHE A 47 -2.81 21.99 -5.00
CA PHE A 47 -1.40 21.73 -5.26
C PHE A 47 -0.93 20.42 -4.63
N ALA A 48 -1.28 20.16 -3.37
CA ALA A 48 -0.96 18.89 -2.72
C ALA A 48 -1.68 17.71 -3.39
N ALA A 49 -2.95 17.88 -3.75
CA ALA A 49 -3.73 16.87 -4.47
C ALA A 49 -3.05 16.43 -5.78
N VAL A 50 -2.58 17.40 -6.59
CA VAL A 50 -1.87 17.10 -7.85
C VAL A 50 -0.58 16.32 -7.60
N ILE A 51 0.19 16.67 -6.56
CA ILE A 51 1.43 15.94 -6.23
C ILE A 51 1.11 14.51 -5.82
N LEU A 52 0.10 14.32 -4.97
CA LEU A 52 -0.30 12.99 -4.48
C LEU A 52 -0.79 12.09 -5.61
N HIS A 53 -1.67 12.59 -6.49
CA HIS A 53 -2.10 11.83 -7.68
C HIS A 53 -0.94 11.48 -8.61
N LYS A 54 0.01 12.41 -8.80
CA LYS A 54 1.20 12.15 -9.60
C LYS A 54 2.04 11.02 -8.99
N GLN A 55 2.28 11.05 -7.69
CA GLN A 55 3.05 10.00 -6.99
C GLN A 55 2.34 8.65 -7.04
N ALA A 56 1.01 8.62 -6.86
CA ALA A 56 0.21 7.41 -6.99
C ALA A 56 0.32 6.80 -8.39
N ARG A 57 0.28 7.63 -9.43
CA ARG A 57 0.46 7.19 -10.81
C ARG A 57 1.89 6.68 -11.08
N GLU A 58 2.91 7.42 -10.66
CA GLU A 58 4.32 7.02 -10.84
C GLU A 58 4.61 5.68 -10.15
N LEU A 59 4.06 5.46 -8.95
CA LEU A 59 4.20 4.19 -8.24
C LEU A 59 3.56 3.03 -9.01
N ARG A 60 2.36 3.23 -9.56
CA ARG A 60 1.69 2.20 -10.38
C ARG A 60 2.51 1.92 -11.65
N GLU A 61 2.94 2.95 -12.36
CA GLU A 61 3.77 2.82 -13.57
C GLU A 61 5.07 2.07 -13.29
N ALA A 62 5.75 2.35 -12.18
CA ALA A 62 6.98 1.65 -11.78
C ALA A 62 6.75 0.14 -11.54
N MET A 63 5.54 -0.28 -11.17
CA MET A 63 5.19 -1.68 -10.94
C MET A 63 4.76 -2.42 -12.21
N HIS A 64 4.38 -1.69 -13.26
CA HIS A 64 4.11 -2.28 -14.57
C HIS A 64 5.44 -2.64 -15.25
N PRO A 65 5.70 -3.92 -15.58
CA PRO A 65 6.87 -4.25 -16.38
C PRO A 65 6.76 -3.53 -17.74
N PRO A 66 7.88 -3.03 -18.31
CA PRO A 66 7.85 -2.48 -19.64
C PRO A 66 7.31 -3.55 -20.58
N LEU A 67 6.32 -3.19 -21.41
CA LEU A 67 5.90 -4.02 -22.52
C LEU A 67 7.14 -4.24 -23.40
N SER A 68 7.72 -5.44 -23.35
CA SER A 68 8.83 -5.80 -24.22
C SER A 68 8.42 -5.52 -25.67
N ALA A 69 9.13 -4.60 -26.32
CA ALA A 69 9.07 -4.33 -27.75
C ALA A 69 9.88 -5.37 -28.53
#